data_AF-A0A7G7WZ04-F1
#
_entry.id   AF-A0A7G7WZ04-F1
#
_cell.length_a   1.000
_cell.length_b   1.000
_cell.length_c   1.000
_cell.angle_alpha   90.00
_cell.angle_beta   90.00
_cell.angle_gamma   90.00
#
_symmetry.space_group_name_H-M   'P 1'
#
loop_
_entity.id
_entity.type
_entity.pdbx_description
1 polymer ?
#
loop_
_entity_poly.entity_id
_entity_poly.type
_entity_poly.pdbx_seq_one_letter_code
_entity_poly.pdbx_strand_id
1 'polypeptide(L)'
;MISSHTAYRIFAFFSVTLLLGLKPVMAKCKGKQCPPHKVGVCWSDEQCMNLIRSNISERQCCLEGGVAFTDQQNVQGDIFIWMIGDGAPRCEKFNNINPKAKNAICKDKQCPPHKECRIPRSCPGSGYVTSVCELRCPPVCGPSDFKGSVCGTDYSSGTPERITFDSSCQMLQESCKKKTEIKLEFYGACKASCSGVKCPDKKNCVTDQNSLPHCVSCDNIRCKDNIKVCGTDGDTYEDRCALRRKACKSEKTIVMAYKGACRKGATCSTLPCPEGKICIEDENQNPRCIRCTCKKRQRALKEICATNGVTYESECLMLNETCRTGLFLNIKHKGKCQEADSKRVTISPDQKDSSQDQQPAKNQSDHDKLVEAILRLQEMRELSEKKGKGKNSGGNLRSGHLNKKTFLNAIEILLKDLKNRIIGGDR
;
A
#
# COMPACT_ATOMS: atom_id res chain seq x y z
N MET A 1 41.74 -14.39 -15.96
CA MET A 1 42.12 -14.25 -14.53
C MET A 1 40.92 -13.75 -13.76
N ILE A 2 40.18 -14.66 -13.11
CA ILE A 2 39.07 -14.29 -12.23
C ILE A 2 39.68 -13.96 -10.87
N SER A 3 39.39 -12.77 -10.36
CA SER A 3 39.96 -12.20 -9.13
C SER A 3 39.76 -13.12 -7.90
N SER A 4 40.83 -13.25 -7.10
CA SER A 4 40.92 -14.03 -5.85
C SER A 4 39.80 -13.80 -4.83
N HIS A 5 38.98 -12.75 -4.97
CA HIS A 5 37.88 -12.49 -4.04
C HIS A 5 36.64 -13.37 -4.23
N THR A 6 36.41 -13.90 -5.43
CA THR A 6 35.22 -14.75 -5.70
C THR A 6 35.40 -16.16 -5.14
N ALA A 7 36.65 -16.67 -5.10
CA ALA A 7 36.96 -17.97 -4.52
C ALA A 7 36.73 -18.02 -3.00
N TYR A 8 37.00 -16.93 -2.29
CA TYR A 8 36.86 -16.86 -0.83
C TYR A 8 35.38 -16.84 -0.38
N ARG A 9 34.48 -16.26 -1.19
CA ARG A 9 33.04 -16.25 -0.88
C ARG A 9 32.36 -17.61 -1.08
N ILE A 10 32.85 -18.42 -2.02
CA ILE A 10 32.35 -19.77 -2.27
C ILE A 10 32.78 -20.71 -1.12
N PHE A 11 34.03 -20.60 -0.66
CA PHE A 11 34.54 -21.40 0.46
C PHE A 11 33.89 -21.03 1.83
N ALA A 12 33.56 -19.75 2.04
CA ALA A 12 32.84 -19.32 3.24
C ALA A 12 31.40 -19.84 3.29
N PHE A 13 30.71 -19.93 2.14
CA PHE A 13 29.37 -20.51 2.06
C PHE A 13 29.36 -22.01 2.37
N PHE A 14 30.35 -22.77 1.88
CA PHE A 14 30.43 -24.21 2.16
C PHE A 14 30.73 -24.52 3.64
N SER A 15 31.47 -23.65 4.34
CA SER A 15 31.83 -23.88 5.76
C SER A 15 30.66 -23.63 6.72
N VAL A 16 29.74 -22.71 6.41
CA VAL A 16 28.56 -22.44 7.26
C VAL A 16 27.50 -23.54 7.13
N THR A 17 27.37 -24.17 5.96
CA THR A 17 26.42 -25.27 5.73
C THR A 17 26.79 -26.54 6.51
N LEU A 18 28.07 -26.74 6.84
CA LEU A 18 28.54 -27.90 7.60
C LEU A 18 28.24 -27.77 9.11
N LEU A 19 28.11 -26.55 9.63
CA LEU A 19 27.85 -26.27 11.04
C LEU A 19 26.36 -26.26 11.42
N LEU A 20 25.44 -26.14 10.45
CA LEU A 20 24.00 -26.01 10.72
C LEU A 20 23.16 -27.25 10.38
N GLY A 21 23.76 -28.34 9.89
CA GLY A 21 23.03 -29.60 9.66
C GLY A 21 21.86 -29.54 8.66
N LEU A 22 21.64 -28.40 8.01
CA LEU A 22 20.60 -28.21 7.00
C LEU A 22 21.10 -28.77 5.67
N LYS A 23 20.83 -30.05 5.43
CA LYS A 23 20.98 -30.64 4.10
C LYS A 23 20.03 -29.91 3.14
N PRO A 24 20.50 -29.38 1.99
CA PRO A 24 19.59 -29.06 0.91
C PRO A 24 18.85 -30.34 0.53
N VAL A 25 17.52 -30.27 0.44
CA VAL A 25 16.68 -31.38 -0.01
C VAL A 25 16.91 -31.56 -1.52
N MET A 26 18.07 -32.08 -1.88
CA MET A 26 18.32 -32.66 -3.19
C MET A 26 17.71 -34.06 -3.14
N ALA A 27 16.63 -34.27 -3.91
CA ALA A 27 16.04 -35.59 -4.08
C ALA A 27 17.14 -36.58 -4.51
N LYS A 28 17.37 -37.62 -3.71
CA LYS A 28 18.30 -38.70 -4.05
C LYS A 28 17.75 -39.49 -5.25
N CYS A 29 18.12 -39.13 -6.47
CA CYS A 29 18.03 -40.05 -7.62
C CYS A 29 19.07 -41.16 -7.39
N LYS A 30 18.66 -42.28 -6.79
CA LYS A 30 19.52 -43.47 -6.63
C LYS A 30 19.80 -44.10 -8.01
N GLY A 31 20.89 -43.69 -8.66
CA GLY A 31 21.51 -44.44 -9.76
C GLY A 31 20.70 -44.59 -11.06
N LYS A 32 19.65 -43.81 -11.28
CA LYS A 32 18.97 -43.67 -12.58
C LYS A 32 19.04 -42.21 -13.01
N GLN A 33 19.28 -41.96 -14.30
CA GLN A 33 19.21 -40.61 -14.90
C GLN A 33 17.91 -39.94 -14.43
N CYS A 34 18.00 -38.79 -13.75
CA CYS A 34 16.80 -38.02 -13.44
C CYS A 34 16.19 -37.55 -14.78
N PRO A 35 14.86 -37.62 -14.96
CA PRO A 35 14.24 -37.16 -16.21
C PRO A 35 14.55 -35.67 -16.44
N PRO A 36 14.76 -35.25 -17.70
CA PRO A 36 15.10 -33.87 -18.04
C PRO A 36 14.00 -32.90 -17.58
N HIS A 37 14.40 -31.73 -17.08
CA HIS A 37 13.46 -30.67 -16.70
C HIS A 37 12.83 -30.04 -17.95
N LYS A 38 11.57 -30.39 -18.25
CA LYS A 38 10.79 -29.72 -19.30
C LYS A 38 10.43 -28.29 -18.88
N VAL A 39 10.71 -27.32 -19.74
CA VAL A 39 10.39 -25.88 -19.55
C VAL A 39 9.66 -25.41 -20.80
N GLY A 40 8.50 -24.79 -20.61
CA GLY A 40 7.58 -24.53 -21.71
C GLY A 40 6.40 -23.68 -21.29
N VAL A 41 5.23 -23.97 -21.85
CA VAL A 41 4.00 -23.18 -21.70
C VAL A 41 2.94 -23.95 -20.91
N CYS A 42 2.32 -23.26 -19.96
CA CYS A 42 1.27 -23.78 -19.09
C CYS A 42 -0.10 -23.29 -19.49
N TRP A 43 -1.07 -24.22 -19.57
CA TRP A 43 -2.41 -23.95 -20.05
C TRP A 43 -3.48 -24.28 -19.02
N SER A 44 -4.57 -23.52 -18.99
CA SER A 44 -5.71 -23.70 -18.07
C SER A 44 -6.84 -24.56 -18.64
N ASP A 45 -6.67 -25.09 -19.84
CA ASP A 45 -7.61 -25.99 -20.51
C ASP A 45 -6.87 -27.12 -21.23
N GLU A 46 -7.63 -28.13 -21.65
CA GLU A 46 -7.10 -29.31 -22.34
C GLU A 46 -6.79 -29.10 -23.82
N GLN A 47 -7.23 -27.99 -24.42
CA GLN A 47 -6.98 -27.63 -25.81
C GLN A 47 -5.72 -26.77 -25.95
N CYS A 48 -5.09 -26.38 -24.82
CA CYS A 48 -3.93 -25.51 -24.79
C CYS A 48 -4.16 -24.15 -25.47
N MET A 49 -5.28 -23.49 -25.12
CA MET A 49 -5.68 -22.19 -25.69
C MET A 49 -5.68 -21.05 -24.65
N ASN A 50 -5.86 -21.35 -23.38
CA ASN A 50 -5.93 -20.36 -22.31
C ASN A 50 -4.65 -20.38 -21.49
N LEU A 51 -3.75 -19.45 -21.81
CA LEU A 51 -2.43 -19.32 -21.21
C LEU A 51 -2.52 -19.00 -19.71
N ILE A 52 -1.85 -19.81 -18.86
CA ILE A 52 -1.58 -19.46 -17.46
C ILE A 52 -0.25 -18.71 -17.36
N ARG A 53 0.81 -19.31 -17.91
CA ARG A 53 2.18 -18.75 -17.87
C ARG A 53 3.06 -19.42 -18.91
N SER A 54 3.99 -18.66 -19.48
CA SER A 54 5.09 -19.17 -20.30
C SER A 54 6.41 -19.21 -19.53
N ASN A 55 7.42 -19.91 -20.07
CA ASN A 55 8.73 -20.07 -19.44
C ASN A 55 8.65 -20.64 -18.02
N ILE A 56 7.84 -21.68 -17.87
CA ILE A 56 7.54 -22.33 -16.61
C ILE A 56 7.88 -23.81 -16.75
N SER A 57 8.42 -24.42 -15.69
CA SER A 57 8.63 -25.87 -15.70
C SER A 57 7.30 -26.62 -15.71
N GLU A 58 7.25 -27.78 -16.36
CA GLU A 58 6.07 -28.66 -16.36
C GLU A 58 5.56 -28.92 -14.92
N ARG A 59 6.50 -29.13 -14.00
CA ARG A 59 6.22 -29.27 -12.57
C ARG A 59 5.54 -28.03 -11.99
N GLN A 60 6.10 -26.84 -12.21
CA GLN A 60 5.55 -25.60 -11.66
C GLN A 60 4.19 -25.27 -12.30
N CYS A 61 4.01 -25.57 -13.60
CA CYS A 61 2.71 -25.45 -14.27
C CYS A 61 1.63 -26.30 -13.58
N CYS A 62 1.94 -27.56 -13.29
CA CYS A 62 1.06 -28.47 -12.57
C CYS A 62 0.75 -27.98 -11.14
N LEU A 63 1.74 -27.43 -10.42
CA LEU A 63 1.56 -26.87 -9.08
C LEU A 63 0.68 -25.60 -9.07
N GLU A 64 0.71 -24.81 -10.15
CA GLU A 64 -0.09 -23.58 -10.30
C GLU A 64 -1.50 -23.86 -10.85
N GLY A 65 -1.90 -25.13 -10.98
CA GLY A 65 -3.24 -25.51 -11.42
C GLY A 65 -3.42 -25.56 -12.93
N GLY A 66 -2.33 -25.66 -13.70
CA GLY A 66 -2.40 -25.96 -15.14
C GLY A 66 -3.00 -27.31 -15.44
N VAL A 67 -3.63 -27.44 -16.61
CA VAL A 67 -4.39 -28.62 -17.10
C VAL A 67 -3.64 -29.35 -18.19
N ALA A 68 -2.86 -28.62 -18.98
CA ALA A 68 -2.01 -29.14 -20.02
C ALA A 68 -0.71 -28.33 -20.11
N PHE A 69 0.30 -28.92 -20.73
CA PHE A 69 1.63 -28.35 -20.87
C PHE A 69 2.16 -28.56 -22.29
N THR A 70 2.86 -27.55 -22.81
CA THR A 70 3.54 -27.63 -24.11
C THR A 70 5.02 -27.44 -23.90
N ASP A 71 5.81 -28.48 -24.18
CA ASP A 71 7.28 -28.46 -24.06
C ASP A 71 7.91 -27.80 -25.29
N GLN A 72 7.93 -26.46 -25.30
CA GLN A 72 8.62 -25.67 -26.31
C GLN A 72 9.36 -24.49 -25.67
N GLN A 73 10.67 -24.42 -25.94
CA GLN A 73 11.52 -23.29 -25.55
C GLN A 73 11.50 -22.25 -26.68
N ASN A 74 11.39 -20.95 -26.32
CA ASN A 74 11.30 -19.79 -27.21
C ASN A 74 10.05 -19.73 -28.11
N VAL A 75 8.92 -19.42 -27.49
CA VAL A 75 7.58 -19.32 -28.12
C VAL A 75 7.02 -17.89 -28.14
N GLN A 76 7.90 -16.89 -28.05
CA GLN A 76 7.51 -15.49 -27.92
C GLN A 76 7.01 -14.96 -29.29
N GLY A 77 5.74 -15.27 -29.61
CA GLY A 77 5.06 -14.93 -30.86
C GLY A 77 3.98 -15.96 -31.21
N ASP A 78 4.34 -17.24 -31.14
CA ASP A 78 3.46 -18.36 -31.51
C ASP A 78 2.35 -18.62 -30.51
N ILE A 79 2.56 -18.28 -29.22
CA ILE A 79 1.51 -18.39 -28.19
C ILE A 79 0.25 -17.65 -28.64
N PHE A 80 0.40 -16.44 -29.19
CA PHE A 80 -0.76 -15.66 -29.63
C PHE A 80 -1.54 -16.36 -30.74
N ILE A 81 -0.83 -16.95 -31.71
CA ILE A 81 -1.43 -17.70 -32.82
C ILE A 81 -2.17 -18.93 -32.29
N TRP A 82 -1.61 -19.63 -31.31
CA TRP A 82 -2.25 -20.81 -30.70
C TRP A 82 -3.51 -20.45 -29.90
N MET A 83 -3.51 -19.31 -29.19
CA MET A 83 -4.67 -18.87 -28.41
C MET A 83 -5.88 -18.52 -29.29
N ILE A 84 -5.66 -18.08 -30.54
CA ILE A 84 -6.72 -17.69 -31.49
C ILE A 84 -7.02 -18.75 -32.56
N GLY A 85 -6.22 -19.82 -32.64
CA GLY A 85 -6.39 -20.94 -33.55
C GLY A 85 -6.85 -22.21 -32.83
N ASP A 86 -6.36 -23.38 -33.27
CA ASP A 86 -6.75 -24.70 -32.72
C ASP A 86 -5.94 -25.12 -31.47
N GLY A 87 -5.30 -24.17 -30.77
CA GLY A 87 -4.48 -24.45 -29.61
C GLY A 87 -3.02 -24.82 -29.91
N ALA A 88 -2.23 -24.99 -28.85
CA ALA A 88 -0.79 -25.21 -29.00
C ALA A 88 -0.45 -26.63 -29.50
N PRO A 89 0.52 -26.77 -30.42
CA PRO A 89 0.96 -28.07 -30.90
C PRO A 89 1.65 -28.84 -29.77
N ARG A 90 1.50 -30.18 -29.77
CA ARG A 90 2.05 -31.06 -28.71
C ARG A 90 1.54 -30.68 -27.31
N CYS A 91 0.23 -30.42 -27.22
CA CYS A 91 -0.48 -30.22 -25.97
C CYS A 91 -0.51 -31.51 -25.14
N GLU A 92 0.38 -31.64 -24.16
CA GLU A 92 0.41 -32.77 -23.23
C GLU A 92 -0.58 -32.51 -22.09
N LYS A 93 -1.67 -33.27 -22.06
CA LYS A 93 -2.67 -33.19 -20.98
C LYS A 93 -2.13 -33.84 -19.72
N PHE A 94 -2.32 -33.19 -18.57
CA PHE A 94 -2.06 -33.86 -17.30
C PHE A 94 -3.16 -34.89 -17.03
N ASN A 95 -2.79 -36.17 -17.01
CA ASN A 95 -3.74 -37.26 -16.78
C ASN A 95 -4.37 -37.20 -15.38
N ASN A 96 -5.63 -37.61 -15.31
CA ASN A 96 -6.33 -37.87 -14.05
C ASN A 96 -5.62 -38.98 -13.26
N ILE A 97 -5.53 -38.79 -11.95
CA ILE A 97 -4.75 -39.64 -11.04
C ILE A 97 -5.36 -41.04 -10.90
N ASN A 98 -4.49 -42.05 -10.73
CA ASN A 98 -4.88 -43.40 -10.31
C ASN A 98 -5.64 -43.36 -8.95
N PRO A 99 -6.83 -43.99 -8.82
CA PRO A 99 -7.61 -44.03 -7.57
C PRO A 99 -6.82 -44.44 -6.33
N LYS A 100 -5.79 -45.29 -6.47
CA LYS A 100 -4.93 -45.73 -5.35
C LYS A 100 -4.03 -44.60 -4.81
N ALA A 101 -3.54 -43.73 -5.68
CA ALA A 101 -2.74 -42.56 -5.28
C ALA A 101 -3.62 -41.46 -4.65
N LYS A 102 -4.88 -41.35 -5.09
CA LYS A 102 -5.89 -40.45 -4.47
C LYS A 102 -6.08 -40.76 -2.99
N ASN A 103 -6.27 -42.05 -2.67
CA ASN A 103 -6.45 -42.49 -1.30
C ASN A 103 -5.20 -42.23 -0.47
N ALA A 104 -3.99 -42.49 -0.96
CA ALA A 104 -2.77 -42.28 -0.18
C ALA A 104 -2.54 -40.81 0.26
N ILE A 105 -2.92 -39.82 -0.55
CA ILE A 105 -2.61 -38.40 -0.30
C ILE A 105 -3.73 -37.68 0.46
N CYS A 106 -4.98 -38.03 0.19
CA CYS A 106 -6.12 -37.45 0.90
C CYS A 106 -6.44 -38.17 2.22
N LYS A 107 -5.90 -39.36 2.48
CA LYS A 107 -6.18 -40.15 3.69
C LYS A 107 -5.88 -39.39 4.98
N ASP A 108 -4.78 -38.66 5.04
CA ASP A 108 -4.36 -37.94 6.25
C ASP A 108 -4.64 -36.42 6.19
N LYS A 109 -5.26 -35.93 5.11
CA LYS A 109 -5.51 -34.50 4.94
C LYS A 109 -6.83 -34.08 5.61
N GLN A 110 -6.71 -33.32 6.69
CA GLN A 110 -7.84 -32.68 7.34
C GLN A 110 -8.25 -31.42 6.57
N CYS A 111 -9.31 -31.52 5.77
CA CYS A 111 -9.94 -30.36 5.17
C CYS A 111 -10.91 -29.67 6.16
N PRO A 112 -11.12 -28.34 6.03
CA PRO A 112 -12.13 -27.63 6.80
C PRO A 112 -13.54 -28.23 6.59
N PRO A 113 -14.49 -27.99 7.51
CA PRO A 113 -15.87 -28.43 7.36
C PRO A 113 -16.46 -28.10 5.97
N HIS A 114 -17.26 -29.03 5.44
CA HIS A 114 -17.88 -28.96 4.11
C HIS A 114 -16.92 -28.96 2.91
N LYS A 115 -15.61 -28.97 3.14
CA LYS A 115 -14.62 -29.15 2.09
C LYS A 115 -14.15 -30.58 2.02
N GLU A 116 -13.95 -31.09 0.82
CA GLU A 116 -13.36 -32.40 0.58
C GLU A 116 -11.99 -32.27 -0.08
N CYS A 117 -11.10 -33.21 0.25
CA CYS A 117 -9.80 -33.29 -0.37
C CYS A 117 -10.00 -33.72 -1.82
N ARG A 118 -9.73 -32.79 -2.74
CA ARG A 118 -9.65 -33.07 -4.16
C ARG A 118 -8.21 -33.01 -4.57
N ILE A 119 -7.86 -33.92 -5.46
CA ILE A 119 -6.56 -33.89 -6.09
C ILE A 119 -6.83 -33.48 -7.52
N PRO A 120 -6.63 -32.20 -7.86
CA PRO A 120 -7.00 -31.71 -9.16
C PRO A 120 -6.25 -32.48 -10.25
N ARG A 121 -4.94 -32.78 -10.10
CA ARG A 121 -4.10 -33.42 -11.15
C ARG A 121 -2.87 -34.20 -10.63
N SER A 122 -2.40 -35.17 -11.43
CA SER A 122 -1.10 -35.85 -11.25
C SER A 122 -0.06 -35.16 -12.12
N CYS A 123 1.11 -34.80 -11.57
CA CYS A 123 2.19 -34.26 -12.41
C CYS A 123 3.02 -35.42 -13.00
N PRO A 124 3.08 -35.60 -14.34
CA PRO A 124 3.92 -36.61 -14.97
C PRO A 124 5.40 -36.43 -14.60
N GLY A 125 6.16 -37.53 -14.54
CA GLY A 125 7.63 -37.52 -14.35
C GLY A 125 8.18 -37.13 -12.96
N SER A 126 7.41 -36.44 -12.12
CA SER A 126 7.90 -35.96 -10.81
C SER A 126 7.47 -36.82 -9.60
N GLY A 127 6.40 -37.61 -9.75
CA GLY A 127 5.75 -38.30 -8.62
C GLY A 127 5.10 -37.36 -7.60
N TYR A 128 5.08 -36.04 -7.84
CA TYR A 128 4.41 -35.07 -7.00
C TYR A 128 2.94 -34.94 -7.39
N VAL A 129 2.09 -34.91 -6.36
CA VAL A 129 0.65 -34.80 -6.48
C VAL A 129 0.19 -33.77 -5.45
N THR A 130 -0.44 -32.69 -5.91
CA THR A 130 -0.96 -31.64 -5.01
C THR A 130 -2.43 -31.90 -4.73
N SER A 131 -2.79 -31.92 -3.44
CA SER A 131 -4.19 -31.93 -3.04
C SER A 131 -4.61 -30.52 -2.63
N VAL A 132 -5.87 -30.17 -2.86
CA VAL A 132 -6.54 -28.95 -2.38
C VAL A 132 -7.81 -29.33 -1.63
N CYS A 133 -8.29 -28.45 -0.75
CA CYS A 133 -9.58 -28.62 -0.09
C CYS A 133 -10.59 -27.74 -0.80
N GLU A 134 -11.52 -28.35 -1.53
CA GLU A 134 -12.57 -27.67 -2.29
C GLU A 134 -13.92 -27.93 -1.66
N LEU A 135 -14.88 -27.02 -1.89
CA LEU A 135 -16.25 -27.20 -1.43
C LEU A 135 -16.85 -28.48 -2.02
N ARG A 136 -17.38 -29.36 -1.16
CA ARG A 136 -18.17 -30.52 -1.59
C ARG A 136 -19.57 -30.06 -1.99
N CYS A 137 -20.01 -30.42 -3.18
CA CYS A 137 -21.34 -30.13 -3.69
C CYS A 137 -22.11 -31.43 -4.02
N PRO A 138 -23.31 -31.66 -3.45
CA PRO A 138 -24.00 -30.81 -2.49
C PRO A 138 -23.27 -30.76 -1.13
N PRO A 139 -23.38 -29.63 -0.39
CA PRO A 139 -22.74 -29.53 0.92
C PRO A 139 -23.41 -30.49 1.90
N VAL A 140 -22.60 -31.16 2.71
CA VAL A 140 -23.11 -31.99 3.82
C VAL A 140 -23.47 -31.04 4.95
N CYS A 141 -24.77 -30.85 5.18
CA CYS A 141 -25.26 -30.01 6.28
C CYS A 141 -25.71 -30.88 7.44
N GLY A 142 -25.26 -30.55 8.65
CA GLY A 142 -25.44 -31.36 9.84
C GLY A 142 -25.78 -30.54 11.08
N PRO A 143 -26.07 -31.22 12.21
CA PRO A 143 -26.41 -30.55 13.47
C PRO A 143 -25.26 -29.75 14.09
N SER A 144 -24.02 -30.02 13.67
CA SER A 144 -22.81 -29.27 14.05
C SER A 144 -22.74 -27.88 13.40
N ASP A 145 -23.57 -27.60 12.40
CA ASP A 145 -23.50 -26.37 11.64
C ASP A 145 -24.13 -25.23 12.43
N PHE A 146 -23.58 -24.03 12.20
CA PHE A 146 -24.16 -22.83 12.77
C PHE A 146 -25.56 -22.57 12.17
N LYS A 147 -26.59 -22.67 13.01
CA LYS A 147 -28.01 -22.51 12.65
C LYS A 147 -28.48 -21.05 12.53
N GLY A 148 -27.68 -20.09 12.98
CA GLY A 148 -28.02 -18.67 12.85
C GLY A 148 -27.59 -18.10 11.50
N SER A 149 -28.06 -16.88 11.22
CA SER A 149 -27.69 -16.16 10.01
C SER A 149 -26.18 -15.95 9.90
N VAL A 150 -25.66 -15.84 8.68
CA VAL A 150 -24.25 -15.56 8.41
C VAL A 150 -24.10 -14.46 7.37
N CYS A 151 -23.02 -13.68 7.48
CA CYS A 151 -22.64 -12.71 6.47
C CYS A 151 -21.55 -13.31 5.59
N GLY A 152 -21.88 -13.53 4.31
CA GLY A 152 -20.95 -14.02 3.30
C GLY A 152 -20.61 -12.93 2.28
N THR A 153 -19.43 -13.02 1.69
CA THR A 153 -19.02 -12.16 0.57
C THR A 153 -18.97 -12.98 -0.72
N ASP A 154 -19.75 -12.57 -1.71
CA ASP A 154 -19.74 -13.13 -3.06
C ASP A 154 -18.85 -12.28 -3.96
N TYR A 155 -17.93 -12.94 -4.68
CA TYR A 155 -16.97 -12.30 -5.59
C TYR A 155 -17.30 -12.54 -7.07
N SER A 156 -18.43 -13.20 -7.38
CA SER A 156 -18.80 -13.61 -8.73
C SER A 156 -19.05 -12.46 -9.72
N SER A 157 -19.52 -11.30 -9.24
CA SER A 157 -19.90 -10.15 -10.07
C SER A 157 -18.76 -9.14 -10.30
N GLY A 158 -17.53 -9.44 -9.87
CA GLY A 158 -16.39 -8.52 -9.96
C GLY A 158 -16.41 -7.39 -8.90
N THR A 159 -17.56 -7.12 -8.27
CA THR A 159 -17.69 -6.29 -7.09
C THR A 159 -18.01 -7.16 -5.87
N PRO A 160 -17.22 -7.13 -4.78
CA PRO A 160 -17.50 -7.93 -3.59
C PRO A 160 -18.83 -7.49 -2.96
N GLU A 161 -19.85 -8.34 -3.04
CA GLU A 161 -21.17 -8.07 -2.46
C GLU A 161 -21.33 -8.86 -1.16
N ARG A 162 -21.80 -8.19 -0.10
CA ARG A 162 -22.03 -8.83 1.19
C ARG A 162 -23.50 -9.18 1.32
N ILE A 163 -23.76 -10.47 1.48
CA ILE A 163 -25.09 -11.04 1.48
C ILE A 163 -25.31 -11.74 2.82
N THR A 164 -26.48 -11.51 3.40
CA THR A 164 -26.91 -12.24 4.60
C THR A 164 -27.60 -13.53 4.15
N PHE A 165 -27.16 -14.64 4.71
CA PHE A 165 -27.79 -15.94 4.56
C PHE A 165 -28.39 -16.34 5.90
N ASP A 166 -29.50 -17.08 5.89
CA ASP A 166 -30.20 -17.57 7.08
C ASP A 166 -29.40 -18.62 7.85
N SER A 167 -28.48 -19.32 7.18
CA SER A 167 -27.57 -20.28 7.80
C SER A 167 -26.27 -20.45 7.02
N SER A 168 -25.25 -21.02 7.69
CA SER A 168 -24.00 -21.42 7.02
C SER A 168 -24.26 -22.43 5.90
N CYS A 169 -25.21 -23.35 6.07
CA CYS A 169 -25.55 -24.34 5.06
C CYS A 169 -26.13 -23.69 3.79
N GLN A 170 -27.07 -22.76 3.94
CA GLN A 170 -27.68 -22.05 2.81
C GLN A 170 -26.63 -21.28 2.00
N MET A 171 -25.67 -20.62 2.67
CA MET A 171 -24.55 -19.94 2.00
C MET A 171 -23.71 -20.92 1.15
N LEU A 172 -23.45 -22.12 1.65
CA LEU A 172 -22.70 -23.16 0.91
C LEU A 172 -23.51 -23.74 -0.25
N GLN A 173 -24.82 -23.89 -0.09
CA GLN A 173 -25.71 -24.30 -1.17
C GLN A 173 -25.69 -23.27 -2.31
N GLU A 174 -25.77 -21.98 -2.00
CA GLU A 174 -25.65 -20.90 -2.99
C GLU A 174 -24.26 -20.86 -3.63
N SER A 175 -23.20 -21.11 -2.86
CA SER A 175 -21.84 -21.28 -3.41
C SER A 175 -21.79 -22.40 -4.46
N CYS A 176 -22.37 -23.56 -4.16
CA CYS A 176 -22.46 -24.69 -5.10
C CYS A 176 -23.29 -24.36 -6.34
N LYS A 177 -24.43 -23.67 -6.17
CA LYS A 177 -25.32 -23.27 -7.27
C LYS A 177 -24.64 -22.31 -8.24
N LYS A 178 -23.91 -21.32 -7.70
CA LYS A 178 -23.17 -20.31 -8.48
C LYS A 178 -21.83 -20.81 -9.01
N LYS A 179 -21.33 -21.96 -8.51
CA LYS A 179 -19.97 -22.47 -8.77
C LYS A 179 -18.89 -21.46 -8.38
N THR A 180 -19.12 -20.69 -7.31
CA THR A 180 -18.19 -19.70 -6.78
C THR A 180 -18.01 -19.90 -5.28
N GLU A 181 -16.87 -19.48 -4.73
CA GLU A 181 -16.64 -19.53 -3.29
C GLU A 181 -17.23 -18.28 -2.63
N ILE A 182 -18.39 -18.41 -1.98
CA ILE A 182 -18.90 -17.38 -1.09
C ILE A 182 -18.19 -17.54 0.25
N LYS A 183 -17.41 -16.52 0.63
CA LYS A 183 -16.56 -16.59 1.81
C LYS A 183 -17.32 -16.09 3.04
N LEU A 184 -17.34 -16.88 4.11
CA LEU A 184 -17.85 -16.45 5.40
C LEU A 184 -17.00 -15.30 5.96
N GLU A 185 -17.63 -14.17 6.25
CA GLU A 185 -16.99 -13.03 6.91
C GLU A 185 -17.21 -13.08 8.42
N PHE A 186 -18.47 -13.24 8.87
CA PHE A 186 -18.83 -13.39 10.29
C PHE A 186 -20.21 -14.02 10.51
N TYR A 187 -20.46 -14.46 11.75
CA TYR A 187 -21.76 -14.94 12.18
C TYR A 187 -22.72 -13.77 12.46
N GLY A 188 -23.98 -13.94 12.07
CA GLY A 188 -25.05 -12.93 12.09
C GLY A 188 -25.28 -12.28 10.73
N ALA A 189 -26.31 -11.43 10.65
CA ALA A 189 -26.60 -10.62 9.47
C ALA A 189 -25.48 -9.60 9.19
N CYS A 190 -25.27 -9.25 7.93
CA CYS A 190 -24.27 -8.26 7.53
C CYS A 190 -24.50 -6.91 8.22
N LYS A 191 -23.43 -6.32 8.78
CA LYS A 191 -23.45 -5.07 9.53
C LYS A 191 -22.59 -3.98 8.87
N ALA A 192 -22.92 -2.74 9.20
CA ALA A 192 -22.18 -1.55 8.78
C ALA A 192 -21.06 -1.14 9.75
N SER A 193 -20.88 -1.84 10.88
CA SER A 193 -19.81 -1.62 11.86
C SER A 193 -19.53 -2.90 12.66
N CYS A 194 -18.52 -2.89 13.53
CA CYS A 194 -18.21 -4.03 14.40
C CYS A 194 -19.19 -4.24 15.57
N SER A 195 -20.16 -3.34 15.76
CA SER A 195 -21.14 -3.48 16.85
C SER A 195 -22.01 -4.72 16.64
N GLY A 196 -21.95 -5.66 17.59
CA GLY A 196 -22.69 -6.92 17.54
C GLY A 196 -22.15 -7.96 16.55
N VAL A 197 -20.97 -7.74 15.95
CA VAL A 197 -20.33 -8.71 15.05
C VAL A 197 -19.66 -9.82 15.85
N LYS A 198 -19.98 -11.08 15.53
CA LYS A 198 -19.34 -12.26 16.14
C LYS A 198 -18.42 -12.94 15.13
N CYS A 199 -17.12 -12.74 15.32
CA CYS A 199 -16.11 -13.30 14.43
C CYS A 199 -15.88 -14.80 14.66
N PRO A 200 -15.61 -15.57 13.59
CA PRO A 200 -15.20 -16.97 13.71
C PRO A 200 -13.81 -17.11 14.33
N ASP A 201 -13.53 -18.26 14.95
CA ASP A 201 -12.21 -18.64 15.49
C ASP A 201 -11.61 -17.66 16.51
N LYS A 202 -12.46 -16.95 17.28
CA LYS A 202 -12.02 -15.89 18.22
C LYS A 202 -11.20 -14.77 17.54
N LYS A 203 -11.39 -14.56 16.23
CA LYS A 203 -10.81 -13.42 15.50
C LYS A 203 -11.37 -12.11 16.06
N ASN A 204 -10.66 -11.02 15.80
CA ASN A 204 -11.07 -9.68 16.23
C ASN A 204 -11.80 -9.00 15.08
N CYS A 205 -12.87 -8.26 15.39
CA CYS A 205 -13.52 -7.41 14.42
C CYS A 205 -12.76 -6.09 14.32
N VAL A 206 -12.37 -5.72 13.11
CA VAL A 206 -11.80 -4.41 12.79
C VAL A 206 -12.61 -3.78 11.67
N THR A 207 -12.68 -2.45 11.63
CA THR A 207 -13.31 -1.75 10.51
C THR A 207 -12.27 -1.28 9.50
N ASP A 208 -12.61 -1.34 8.21
CA ASP A 208 -11.84 -0.69 7.16
C ASP A 208 -12.06 0.84 7.15
N GLN A 209 -11.44 1.54 6.19
CA GLN A 209 -11.63 2.98 6.03
C GLN A 209 -13.07 3.41 5.70
N ASN A 210 -13.92 2.49 5.25
CA ASN A 210 -15.32 2.75 4.96
C ASN A 210 -16.24 2.48 6.15
N SER A 211 -15.66 2.08 7.29
CA SER A 211 -16.34 1.59 8.50
C SER A 211 -16.90 0.18 8.37
N LEU A 212 -16.56 -0.56 7.32
CA LEU A 212 -17.06 -1.91 7.08
C LEU A 212 -16.34 -2.91 8.00
N PRO A 213 -17.07 -3.78 8.71
CA PRO A 213 -16.47 -4.75 9.62
C PRO A 213 -15.80 -5.91 8.88
N HIS A 214 -14.66 -6.34 9.40
CA HIS A 214 -13.85 -7.47 8.95
C HIS A 214 -13.33 -8.29 10.12
N CYS A 215 -13.33 -9.61 9.99
CA CYS A 215 -12.81 -10.51 11.02
C CYS A 215 -11.39 -10.97 10.71
N VAL A 216 -10.43 -10.51 11.52
CA VAL A 216 -8.99 -10.71 11.28
C VAL A 216 -8.30 -11.36 12.48
N SER A 217 -7.20 -12.07 12.21
CA SER A 217 -6.30 -12.54 13.27
C SER A 217 -5.25 -11.47 13.57
N CYS A 218 -5.19 -11.03 14.83
CA CYS A 218 -4.24 -10.00 15.27
C CYS A 218 -2.87 -10.57 15.70
N ASP A 219 -2.75 -11.89 15.89
CA ASP A 219 -1.56 -12.48 16.51
C ASP A 219 -0.38 -12.58 15.54
N ASN A 220 -0.66 -12.82 14.26
CA ASN A 220 0.36 -13.05 13.22
C ASN A 220 0.81 -11.78 12.48
N ILE A 221 0.76 -10.61 13.12
CA ILE A 221 1.25 -9.36 12.54
C ILE A 221 2.78 -9.31 12.69
N ARG A 222 3.51 -9.34 11.55
CA ARG A 222 4.98 -9.36 11.47
C ARG A 222 5.54 -8.14 10.73
N CYS A 223 6.65 -7.61 11.24
CA CYS A 223 7.33 -6.41 10.73
C CYS A 223 8.83 -6.71 10.68
N LYS A 224 9.54 -6.04 9.75
CA LYS A 224 11.00 -6.14 9.65
C LYS A 224 11.74 -5.15 10.55
N ASP A 225 11.06 -4.09 11.00
CA ASP A 225 11.67 -2.97 11.72
C ASP A 225 11.45 -3.11 13.23
N ASN A 226 12.53 -3.17 14.01
CA ASN A 226 12.52 -3.19 15.48
C ASN A 226 12.70 -1.79 16.08
N ILE A 227 11.98 -0.81 15.52
CA ILE A 227 12.12 0.59 15.94
C ILE A 227 10.93 0.97 16.81
N LYS A 228 11.20 1.43 18.04
CA LYS A 228 10.17 1.95 18.95
C LYS A 228 9.32 3.03 18.29
N VAL A 229 8.05 3.05 18.63
CA VAL A 229 7.10 4.05 18.13
C VAL A 229 6.21 4.56 19.25
N CYS A 230 5.83 5.83 19.15
CA CYS A 230 4.83 6.42 20.01
C CYS A 230 3.47 6.31 19.32
N GLY A 231 2.49 5.71 20.00
CA GLY A 231 1.12 5.63 19.53
C GLY A 231 0.33 6.92 19.78
N THR A 232 -0.76 7.10 19.05
CA THR A 232 -1.71 8.21 19.25
C THR A 232 -2.51 8.11 20.54
N ASP A 233 -2.38 6.99 21.25
CA ASP A 233 -2.87 6.75 22.60
C ASP A 233 -1.86 7.17 23.69
N GLY A 234 -0.68 7.68 23.31
CA GLY A 234 0.36 8.12 24.23
C GLY A 234 1.26 7.00 24.75
N ASP A 235 1.05 5.76 24.31
CA ASP A 235 1.83 4.60 24.73
C ASP A 235 3.04 4.36 23.81
N THR A 236 4.15 3.93 24.43
CA THR A 236 5.34 3.50 23.69
C THR A 236 5.24 2.03 23.34
N TYR A 237 5.46 1.72 22.07
CA TYR A 237 5.50 0.36 21.55
C TYR A 237 6.92 0.00 21.11
N GLU A 238 7.33 -1.23 21.39
CA GLU A 238 8.66 -1.74 21.02
C GLU A 238 8.92 -1.67 19.51
N ASP A 239 7.88 -1.87 18.71
CA ASP A 239 7.91 -1.72 17.26
C ASP A 239 6.53 -1.39 16.67
N ARG A 240 6.49 -1.19 15.34
CA ARG A 240 5.25 -0.94 14.58
C ARG A 240 4.25 -2.11 14.67
N CYS A 241 4.73 -3.32 14.89
CA CYS A 241 3.91 -4.53 14.94
C CYS A 241 3.22 -4.70 16.29
N ALA A 242 3.92 -4.40 17.38
CA ALA A 242 3.34 -4.31 18.71
C ALA A 242 2.19 -3.27 18.72
N LEU A 243 2.41 -2.09 18.12
CA LEU A 243 1.37 -1.08 17.95
C LEU A 243 0.19 -1.62 17.14
N ARG A 244 0.43 -2.21 15.97
CA ARG A 244 -0.65 -2.77 15.11
C ARG A 244 -1.42 -3.89 15.81
N ARG A 245 -0.75 -4.75 16.57
CA ARG A 245 -1.38 -5.83 17.34
C ARG A 245 -2.29 -5.27 18.43
N LYS A 246 -1.84 -4.24 19.14
CA LYS A 246 -2.67 -3.54 20.13
C LYS A 246 -3.85 -2.84 19.47
N ALA A 247 -3.64 -2.11 18.37
CA ALA A 247 -4.69 -1.47 17.59
C ALA A 247 -5.75 -2.47 17.11
N CYS A 248 -5.32 -3.62 16.59
CA CYS A 248 -6.20 -4.67 16.07
C CYS A 248 -7.08 -5.32 17.15
N LYS A 249 -6.58 -5.41 18.39
CA LYS A 249 -7.31 -5.95 19.56
C LYS A 249 -8.08 -4.87 20.32
N SER A 250 -7.94 -3.61 19.92
CA SER A 250 -8.53 -2.45 20.58
C SER A 250 -9.77 -2.01 19.79
N GLU A 251 -10.79 -1.52 20.50
CA GLU A 251 -11.92 -0.83 19.87
C GLU A 251 -11.55 0.58 19.40
N LYS A 252 -10.36 1.07 19.79
CA LYS A 252 -9.85 2.41 19.45
C LYS A 252 -8.88 2.33 18.28
N THR A 253 -9.00 3.30 17.37
CA THR A 253 -8.03 3.53 16.30
C THR A 253 -6.71 4.05 16.89
N ILE A 254 -5.73 3.17 17.02
CA ILE A 254 -4.37 3.52 17.43
C ILE A 254 -3.47 3.51 16.20
N VAL A 255 -2.88 4.66 15.88
CA VAL A 255 -1.89 4.80 14.82
C VAL A 255 -0.59 5.34 15.41
N MET A 256 0.49 5.30 14.63
CA MET A 256 1.76 5.89 15.06
C MET A 256 1.66 7.42 15.03
N ALA A 257 1.89 8.07 16.17
CA ALA A 257 2.04 9.51 16.29
C ALA A 257 3.41 9.96 15.75
N TYR A 258 4.50 9.35 16.24
CA TYR A 258 5.86 9.62 15.76
C TYR A 258 6.80 8.43 16.00
N LYS A 259 7.98 8.48 15.38
CA LYS A 259 9.03 7.46 15.52
C LYS A 259 9.81 7.69 16.82
N GLY A 260 10.16 6.62 17.52
CA GLY A 260 10.81 6.66 18.84
C GLY A 260 9.81 6.44 19.98
N ALA A 261 10.32 6.38 21.21
CA ALA A 261 9.47 6.30 22.40
C ALA A 261 8.68 7.59 22.64
N CYS A 262 7.52 7.48 23.28
CA CYS A 262 6.76 8.65 23.71
C CYS A 262 7.53 9.48 24.73
N ARG A 263 7.47 10.80 24.59
CA ARG A 263 8.08 11.78 25.47
C ARG A 263 6.98 12.42 26.33
N LYS A 264 7.15 12.42 27.66
CA LYS A 264 6.19 13.08 28.57
C LYS A 264 6.18 14.58 28.32
N GLY A 265 4.99 15.17 28.21
CA GLY A 265 4.82 16.62 27.98
C GLY A 265 5.35 17.10 26.62
N ALA A 266 5.53 16.21 25.65
CA ALA A 266 5.95 16.63 24.32
C ALA A 266 4.86 17.46 23.65
N THR A 267 5.30 18.49 22.94
CA THR A 267 4.50 19.42 22.13
C THR A 267 5.19 19.60 20.79
N CYS A 268 4.53 20.26 19.83
CA CYS A 268 5.17 20.53 18.55
C CYS A 268 6.37 21.48 18.62
N SER A 269 6.51 22.26 19.70
CA SER A 269 7.70 23.08 19.95
C SER A 269 8.94 22.26 20.35
N THR A 270 8.74 21.07 20.93
CA THR A 270 9.81 20.24 21.52
C THR A 270 10.07 18.94 20.74
N LEU A 271 9.16 18.57 19.83
CA LEU A 271 9.26 17.35 19.04
C LEU A 271 9.74 17.62 17.61
N PRO A 272 11.00 17.31 17.26
CA PRO A 272 11.46 17.39 15.88
C PRO A 272 10.90 16.21 15.07
N CYS A 273 10.16 16.52 14.00
CA CYS A 273 9.70 15.51 13.06
C CYS A 273 10.78 15.17 12.01
N PRO A 274 10.86 13.91 11.55
CA PRO A 274 11.76 13.53 10.47
C PRO A 274 11.50 14.29 9.17
N GLU A 275 12.48 14.30 8.27
CA GLU A 275 12.41 15.02 6.98
C GLU A 275 11.12 14.75 6.19
N GLY A 276 10.57 15.84 5.63
CA GLY A 276 9.33 15.80 4.85
C GLY A 276 8.08 15.50 5.67
N LYS A 277 8.12 15.70 7.00
CA LYS A 277 6.97 15.68 7.89
C LYS A 277 6.91 16.96 8.71
N ILE A 278 5.71 17.32 9.13
CA ILE A 278 5.49 18.42 10.08
C ILE A 278 4.85 17.88 11.36
N CYS A 279 5.05 18.61 12.45
CA CYS A 279 4.34 18.33 13.69
C CYS A 279 2.98 19.03 13.68
N ILE A 280 1.95 18.31 14.13
CA ILE A 280 0.63 18.83 14.43
C ILE A 280 0.18 18.36 15.81
N GLU A 281 -0.74 19.06 16.45
CA GLU A 281 -1.28 18.68 17.75
C GLU A 281 -2.72 18.21 17.61
N ASP A 282 -3.11 17.19 18.37
CA ASP A 282 -4.52 16.78 18.47
C ASP A 282 -5.28 17.57 19.54
N GLU A 283 -6.56 17.25 19.73
CA GLU A 283 -7.45 17.92 20.68
C GLU A 283 -6.92 17.90 22.13
N ASN A 284 -6.04 16.94 22.45
CA ASN A 284 -5.41 16.80 23.78
C ASN A 284 -3.97 17.34 23.79
N GLN A 285 -3.58 18.16 22.80
CA GLN A 285 -2.24 18.71 22.63
C GLN A 285 -1.14 17.65 22.43
N ASN A 286 -1.51 16.42 22.05
CA ASN A 286 -0.50 15.40 21.78
C ASN A 286 0.09 15.60 20.37
N PRO A 287 1.43 15.62 20.24
CA PRO A 287 2.07 15.89 18.96
C PRO A 287 2.06 14.66 18.06
N ARG A 288 1.87 14.90 16.76
CA ARG A 288 1.85 13.89 15.69
C ARG A 288 2.69 14.36 14.51
N CYS A 289 3.56 13.48 14.01
CA CYS A 289 4.36 13.75 12.82
C CYS A 289 3.68 13.20 11.57
N ILE A 290 3.03 14.08 10.81
CA ILE A 290 2.30 13.72 9.57
C ILE A 290 3.03 14.22 8.32
N ARG A 291 2.67 13.64 7.17
CA ARG A 291 3.12 14.12 5.86
C ARG A 291 1.98 14.83 5.17
N CYS A 292 2.20 16.07 4.77
CA CYS A 292 1.23 16.93 4.08
C CYS A 292 1.21 16.67 2.58
N THR A 293 0.98 15.41 2.21
CA THR A 293 0.88 15.01 0.79
C THR A 293 -0.39 14.22 0.59
N CYS A 294 -1.31 14.74 -0.23
CA CYS A 294 -2.53 14.05 -0.55
C CYS A 294 -2.27 12.81 -1.40
N LYS A 295 -2.89 11.69 -1.03
CA LYS A 295 -2.98 10.47 -1.85
C LYS A 295 -4.05 10.64 -2.92
N LYS A 296 -3.99 9.85 -4.01
CA LYS A 296 -4.98 9.91 -5.12
C LYS A 296 -6.42 9.80 -4.59
N ARG A 297 -6.68 8.85 -3.69
CA ARG A 297 -8.01 8.65 -3.09
C ARG A 297 -8.53 9.85 -2.29
N GLN A 298 -7.63 10.61 -1.65
CA GLN A 298 -8.01 11.73 -0.77
C GLN A 298 -8.45 12.96 -1.56
N ARG A 299 -8.13 13.00 -2.86
CA ARG A 299 -8.57 14.06 -3.79
C ARG A 299 -9.97 13.83 -4.32
N ALA A 300 -10.56 12.66 -4.06
CA ALA A 300 -11.93 12.40 -4.48
C ALA A 300 -12.87 13.39 -3.79
N LEU A 301 -13.76 14.00 -4.57
CA LEU A 301 -14.79 14.90 -4.08
C LEU A 301 -15.80 14.07 -3.28
N LYS A 302 -15.62 14.11 -1.96
CA LYS A 302 -16.44 13.42 -0.98
C LYS A 302 -16.53 14.31 0.23
N GLU A 303 -17.66 14.99 0.32
CA GLU A 303 -17.92 15.93 1.41
C GLU A 303 -17.82 15.20 2.76
N ILE A 304 -17.14 15.84 3.69
CA ILE A 304 -16.94 15.36 5.06
C ILE A 304 -17.09 16.53 6.03
N CYS A 305 -17.71 16.26 7.18
CA CYS A 305 -17.73 17.18 8.30
C CYS A 305 -16.55 16.85 9.21
N ALA A 306 -15.67 17.83 9.42
CA ALA A 306 -14.53 17.67 10.32
C ALA A 306 -14.87 18.06 11.77
N THR A 307 -13.99 17.72 12.71
CA THR A 307 -14.16 18.02 14.15
C THR A 307 -14.22 19.51 14.47
N ASN A 308 -13.72 20.38 13.59
CA ASN A 308 -13.87 21.84 13.73
C ASN A 308 -15.24 22.37 13.28
N GLY A 309 -16.16 21.50 12.85
CA GLY A 309 -17.50 21.89 12.38
C GLY A 309 -17.51 22.47 10.97
N VAL A 310 -16.42 22.34 10.22
CA VAL A 310 -16.30 22.79 8.82
C VAL A 310 -16.50 21.62 7.88
N THR A 311 -17.27 21.86 6.81
CA THR A 311 -17.42 20.90 5.71
C THR A 311 -16.25 21.06 4.74
N TYR A 312 -15.57 19.96 4.44
CA TYR A 312 -14.53 19.93 3.40
C TYR A 312 -15.01 19.08 2.23
N GLU A 313 -14.79 19.56 1.00
CA GLU A 313 -15.18 18.83 -0.22
C GLU A 313 -14.37 17.55 -0.45
N SER A 314 -13.24 17.39 0.24
CA SER A 314 -12.44 16.18 0.22
C SER A 314 -11.58 16.02 1.47
N GLU A 315 -11.16 14.77 1.76
CA GLU A 315 -10.15 14.47 2.79
C GLU A 315 -8.83 15.21 2.57
N CYS A 316 -8.48 15.51 1.32
CA CYS A 316 -7.27 16.26 0.98
C CYS A 316 -7.36 17.73 1.41
N LEU A 317 -8.51 18.38 1.20
CA LEU A 317 -8.71 19.76 1.64
C LEU A 317 -8.69 19.87 3.16
N MET A 318 -9.30 18.92 3.87
CA MET A 318 -9.20 18.82 5.33
C MET A 318 -7.75 18.62 5.80
N LEU A 319 -6.97 17.77 5.11
CA LEU A 319 -5.55 17.56 5.41
C LEU A 319 -4.72 18.83 5.16
N ASN A 320 -5.00 19.58 4.10
CA ASN A 320 -4.31 20.85 3.84
C ASN A 320 -4.54 21.85 4.98
N GLU A 321 -5.78 21.91 5.49
CA GLU A 321 -6.11 22.78 6.61
C GLU A 321 -5.45 22.33 7.91
N THR A 322 -5.43 21.01 8.17
CA THR A 322 -4.66 20.40 9.28
C THR A 322 -3.19 20.84 9.21
N CYS A 323 -2.60 20.79 8.02
CA CYS A 323 -1.20 21.15 7.82
C CYS A 323 -0.92 22.66 7.93
N ARG A 324 -1.89 23.50 7.53
CA ARG A 324 -1.78 24.95 7.59
C ARG A 324 -1.90 25.46 9.02
N THR A 325 -2.82 24.89 9.80
CA THR A 325 -3.12 25.31 11.17
C THR A 325 -2.24 24.64 12.21
N GLY A 326 -1.65 23.49 11.89
CA GLY A 326 -0.92 22.68 12.87
C GLY A 326 -1.84 21.90 13.82
N LEU A 327 -3.15 21.86 13.55
CA LEU A 327 -4.15 21.18 14.39
C LEU A 327 -4.71 19.97 13.65
N PHE A 328 -4.68 18.81 14.29
CA PHE A 328 -5.21 17.57 13.71
C PHE A 328 -6.73 17.62 13.63
N LEU A 329 -7.26 17.68 12.39
CA LEU A 329 -8.68 17.54 12.13
C LEU A 329 -9.04 16.07 11.88
N ASN A 330 -10.05 15.57 12.57
CA ASN A 330 -10.61 14.25 12.32
C ASN A 330 -11.96 14.37 11.61
N ILE A 331 -12.39 13.31 10.93
CA ILE A 331 -13.72 13.26 10.33
C ILE A 331 -14.73 13.00 11.46
N LYS A 332 -15.64 13.96 11.67
CA LYS A 332 -16.78 13.79 12.58
C LYS A 332 -17.81 12.85 11.97
N HIS A 333 -18.21 13.12 10.73
CA HIS A 333 -19.06 12.23 9.94
C HIS A 333 -18.90 12.49 8.44
N LYS A 334 -19.42 11.58 7.62
CA LYS A 334 -19.49 11.72 6.15
C LYS A 334 -20.62 12.72 5.80
N GLY A 335 -20.45 13.47 4.71
CA GLY A 335 -21.40 14.50 4.27
C GLY A 335 -21.12 15.87 4.89
N LYS A 336 -21.98 16.86 4.58
CA LYS A 336 -21.90 18.22 5.11
C LYS A 336 -22.19 18.26 6.60
N CYS A 337 -21.52 19.15 7.33
CA CYS A 337 -21.86 19.46 8.73
C CYS A 337 -23.30 19.93 8.84
N GLN A 338 -24.00 19.52 9.89
CA GLN A 338 -25.34 20.03 10.19
C GLN A 338 -25.24 21.42 10.85
N GLU A 339 -26.34 22.18 10.90
CA GLU A 339 -26.35 23.50 11.56
C GLU A 339 -25.95 23.41 13.04
N ALA A 340 -26.31 22.32 13.72
CA ALA A 340 -25.88 22.04 15.09
C ALA A 340 -24.38 21.73 15.23
N ASP A 341 -23.73 21.29 14.14
CA ASP A 341 -22.30 20.99 14.10
C ASP A 341 -21.45 22.20 13.70
N SER A 342 -22.05 23.10 12.93
CA SER A 342 -21.39 24.29 12.41
C SER A 342 -21.21 25.29 13.55
N LYS A 343 -20.00 25.39 14.11
CA LYS A 343 -19.67 26.50 15.00
C LYS A 343 -19.93 27.79 14.23
N ARG A 344 -20.81 28.65 14.75
CA ARG A 344 -21.13 29.95 14.15
C ARG A 344 -19.86 30.80 14.16
N VAL A 345 -19.08 30.76 13.09
CA VAL A 345 -17.93 31.63 12.91
C VAL A 345 -18.48 33.01 12.60
N THR A 346 -18.51 33.90 13.59
CA THR A 346 -18.84 35.31 13.40
C THR A 346 -17.68 35.96 12.63
N ILE A 347 -17.76 35.96 11.31
CA ILE A 347 -16.95 36.86 10.48
C ILE A 347 -17.81 38.12 10.27
N SER A 348 -17.34 39.23 10.83
CA SER A 348 -17.91 40.55 10.59
C SER A 348 -17.94 40.86 9.09
N PRO A 349 -19.07 41.31 8.52
CA PRO A 349 -19.18 41.57 7.10
C PRO A 349 -18.61 42.96 6.83
N ASP A 350 -17.39 43.04 6.35
CA ASP A 350 -16.98 44.16 5.52
C ASP A 350 -16.28 43.65 4.26
N GLN A 351 -16.78 44.17 3.14
CA GLN A 351 -16.28 44.06 1.76
C GLN A 351 -16.76 42.84 0.95
N LYS A 352 -17.96 43.00 0.38
CA LYS A 352 -18.23 42.59 -1.01
C LYS A 352 -17.57 43.60 -1.93
N ASP A 353 -16.63 43.17 -2.78
CA ASP A 353 -16.73 43.49 -4.21
C ASP A 353 -15.87 42.57 -5.07
N SER A 354 -16.36 42.41 -6.30
CA SER A 354 -15.70 42.03 -7.55
C SER A 354 -15.01 40.66 -7.71
N SER A 355 -15.71 39.83 -8.47
CA SER A 355 -15.16 38.77 -9.32
C SER A 355 -13.98 39.27 -10.16
N GLN A 356 -12.80 38.66 -9.97
CA GLN A 356 -11.80 38.40 -11.01
C GLN A 356 -10.80 37.36 -10.49
N ASP A 357 -10.37 36.48 -11.38
CA ASP A 357 -9.52 35.31 -11.17
C ASP A 357 -8.43 35.46 -10.09
N GLN A 358 -8.41 34.56 -9.10
CA GLN A 358 -7.23 34.37 -8.24
C GLN A 358 -6.90 32.89 -8.05
N GLN A 359 -5.84 32.50 -8.77
CA GLN A 359 -5.04 31.29 -8.56
C GLN A 359 -4.35 31.28 -7.17
N PRO A 360 -3.92 30.10 -6.68
CA PRO A 360 -3.67 29.86 -5.26
C PRO A 360 -2.44 30.60 -4.70
N ALA A 361 -2.69 31.34 -3.63
CA ALA A 361 -1.73 32.11 -2.83
C ALA A 361 -0.72 31.22 -2.08
N LYS A 362 0.34 30.80 -2.80
CA LYS A 362 1.64 30.51 -2.19
C LYS A 362 2.83 30.79 -3.11
N ASN A 363 2.61 30.95 -4.42
CA ASN A 363 3.64 31.42 -5.35
C ASN A 363 3.80 32.95 -5.37
N GLN A 364 2.81 33.71 -4.89
CA GLN A 364 2.86 35.18 -4.89
C GLN A 364 3.94 35.70 -3.92
N SER A 365 4.08 35.11 -2.73
CA SER A 365 5.06 35.58 -1.73
C SER A 365 6.51 35.41 -2.16
N ASP A 366 6.86 34.36 -2.90
CA ASP A 366 8.23 34.14 -3.36
C ASP A 366 8.52 34.87 -4.68
N HIS A 367 7.53 35.03 -5.56
CA HIS A 367 7.63 35.89 -6.73
C HIS A 367 7.80 37.36 -6.32
N ASP A 368 7.03 37.86 -5.34
CA ASP A 368 7.13 39.23 -4.84
C ASP A 368 8.50 39.50 -4.21
N LYS A 369 9.07 38.54 -3.47
CA LYS A 369 10.45 38.64 -2.94
C LYS A 369 11.50 38.67 -4.05
N LEU A 370 11.29 37.92 -5.13
CA LEU A 370 12.23 37.89 -6.25
C LEU A 370 12.18 39.19 -7.06
N VAL A 371 10.99 39.74 -7.27
CA VAL A 371 10.76 41.05 -7.89
C VAL A 371 11.42 42.15 -7.06
N GLU A 372 11.23 42.14 -5.73
CA GLU A 372 11.85 43.09 -4.80
C GLU A 372 13.40 42.99 -4.82
N ALA A 373 13.96 41.78 -4.91
CA ALA A 373 15.40 41.59 -5.03
C ALA A 373 15.98 42.13 -6.35
N ILE A 374 15.24 42.00 -7.46
CA ILE A 374 15.62 42.56 -8.77
C ILE A 374 15.61 44.09 -8.72
N LEU A 375 14.57 44.69 -8.13
CA LEU A 375 14.47 46.16 -8.00
C LEU A 375 15.64 46.73 -7.19
N ARG A 376 16.02 46.09 -6.07
CA ARG A 376 17.17 46.51 -5.25
C ARG A 376 18.50 46.37 -5.99
N LEU A 377 18.68 45.32 -6.80
CA LEU A 377 19.88 45.15 -7.62
C LEU A 377 19.98 46.19 -8.74
N GLN A 378 18.84 46.56 -9.35
CA GLN A 378 18.77 47.64 -10.34
C GLN A 378 19.10 49.00 -9.71
N GLU A 379 18.57 49.29 -8.52
CA GLU A 379 18.88 50.51 -7.78
C GLU A 379 20.36 50.60 -7.39
N MET A 380 20.95 49.50 -6.92
CA MET A 380 22.39 49.43 -6.64
C MET A 380 23.25 49.64 -7.90
N ARG A 381 22.81 49.14 -9.06
CA ARG A 381 23.48 49.41 -10.35
C ARG A 381 23.45 50.91 -10.65
N GLU A 382 22.29 51.55 -10.60
CA GLU A 382 22.14 52.98 -10.88
C GLU A 382 22.96 53.88 -9.94
N LEU A 383 22.97 53.56 -8.64
CA LEU A 383 23.77 54.28 -7.64
C LEU A 383 25.27 54.16 -7.89
N SER A 384 25.73 52.98 -8.32
CA SER A 384 27.14 52.74 -8.65
C SER A 384 27.56 53.42 -9.96
N GLU A 385 26.64 53.57 -10.92
CA GLU A 385 26.84 54.29 -12.18
C GLU A 385 26.88 55.82 -11.94
N LYS A 386 25.96 56.37 -11.12
CA LYS A 386 25.87 57.80 -10.75
C LYS A 386 27.09 58.32 -9.97
N LYS A 387 27.78 57.47 -9.18
CA LYS A 387 29.03 57.83 -8.48
C LYS A 387 30.24 58.15 -9.40
N GLY A 388 30.07 58.14 -10.73
CA GLY A 388 31.09 58.51 -11.72
C GLY A 388 31.18 60.00 -12.08
N LYS A 389 30.36 60.89 -11.50
CA LYS A 389 30.41 62.33 -11.77
C LYS A 389 30.34 63.15 -10.48
N GLY A 390 31.45 63.21 -9.74
CA GLY A 390 31.56 64.05 -8.53
C GLY A 390 33.01 64.15 -8.07
N LYS A 391 33.51 65.38 -7.91
CA LYS A 391 34.91 65.77 -7.73
C LYS A 391 35.57 65.21 -6.45
N ASN A 392 36.89 65.01 -6.56
CA ASN A 392 37.87 64.77 -5.49
C ASN A 392 37.61 65.59 -4.22
N SER A 393 37.50 64.91 -3.07
CA SER A 393 38.02 65.41 -1.79
C SER A 393 38.38 64.21 -0.90
N GLY A 394 39.58 64.24 -0.31
CA GLY A 394 40.20 63.12 0.36
C GLY A 394 39.58 62.70 1.69
N GLY A 395 39.74 61.42 2.01
CA GLY A 395 39.40 60.82 3.30
C GLY A 395 39.84 59.37 3.31
N ASN A 396 40.86 59.07 4.10
CA ASN A 396 41.57 57.79 4.15
C ASN A 396 40.73 56.75 4.92
N LEU A 397 40.15 55.76 4.21
CA LEU A 397 39.69 54.51 4.80
C LEU A 397 40.08 53.33 3.91
N ARG A 398 40.94 52.46 4.44
CA ARG A 398 41.33 51.17 3.85
C ARG A 398 40.08 50.29 3.67
N SER A 399 39.70 50.03 2.42
CA SER A 399 38.74 48.98 2.07
C SER A 399 39.23 48.26 0.82
N GLY A 400 39.09 46.93 0.79
CA GLY A 400 39.31 46.11 -0.39
C GLY A 400 38.38 46.58 -1.51
N HIS A 401 38.90 47.43 -2.39
CA HIS A 401 38.13 47.99 -3.50
C HIS A 401 37.88 46.90 -4.54
N LEU A 402 36.68 46.30 -4.52
CA LEU A 402 36.16 45.62 -5.70
C LEU A 402 36.10 46.66 -6.83
N ASN A 403 36.78 46.39 -7.95
CA ASN A 403 36.77 47.28 -9.11
C ASN A 403 35.32 47.51 -9.55
N LYS A 404 34.93 48.78 -9.78
CA LYS A 404 33.56 49.17 -10.22
C LYS A 404 33.07 48.31 -11.39
N LYS A 405 33.96 47.98 -12.33
CA LYS A 405 33.65 47.10 -13.48
C LYS A 405 33.32 45.67 -13.04
N THR A 406 34.06 45.14 -12.06
CA THR A 406 33.83 43.80 -11.50
C THR A 406 32.53 43.75 -10.69
N PHE A 407 32.22 44.81 -9.93
CA PHE A 407 30.97 44.92 -9.18
C PHE A 407 29.75 45.01 -10.10
N LEU A 408 29.82 45.83 -11.15
CA LEU A 408 28.76 45.93 -12.16
C LEU A 408 28.54 44.61 -12.92
N ASN A 409 29.62 43.92 -13.30
CA ASN A 409 29.53 42.59 -13.92
C ASN A 409 28.87 41.56 -12.98
N ALA A 410 29.18 41.59 -11.68
CA ALA A 410 28.56 40.70 -10.71
C ALA A 410 27.04 40.96 -10.58
N ILE A 411 26.62 42.23 -10.59
CA ILE A 411 25.20 42.61 -10.59
C ILE A 411 24.50 42.13 -11.87
N GLU A 412 25.12 42.29 -13.04
CA GLU A 412 24.52 41.81 -14.30
C GLU A 412 24.31 40.29 -14.34
N ILE A 413 25.27 39.53 -13.82
CA ILE A 413 25.16 38.06 -13.73
C ILE A 413 23.99 37.68 -12.80
N LEU A 414 23.87 38.33 -11.64
CA LEU A 414 22.79 38.08 -10.69
C LEU A 414 21.42 38.46 -11.25
N LEU A 415 21.31 39.60 -11.95
CA LEU A 415 20.08 40.02 -12.61
C LEU A 415 19.65 39.04 -13.71
N LYS A 416 20.61 38.48 -14.46
CA LYS A 416 20.33 37.49 -15.50
C LYS A 416 19.84 36.16 -14.90
N ASP A 417 20.46 35.70 -13.81
CA ASP A 417 20.04 34.47 -13.11
C ASP A 417 18.63 34.62 -12.51
N LEU A 418 18.36 35.73 -11.82
CA LEU A 418 17.05 36.00 -11.21
C LEU A 418 15.93 36.15 -12.25
N LYS A 419 16.18 36.83 -13.37
CA LYS A 419 15.18 36.94 -14.46
C LYS A 419 14.87 35.59 -15.09
N ASN A 420 15.85 34.71 -15.25
CA ASN A 420 15.63 33.37 -15.79
C ASN A 420 14.80 32.49 -14.84
N ARG A 421 14.95 32.66 -13.51
CA ARG A 421 14.12 31.95 -12.52
C ARG A 421 12.65 32.39 -12.55
N ILE A 422 12.35 33.66 -12.83
CA ILE A 422 10.97 34.14 -13.04
C ILE A 422 10.35 33.52 -14.29
N ILE A 423 11.09 33.48 -15.40
CA ILE A 423 10.58 33.01 -16.70
C ILE A 423 10.47 31.47 -16.75
N GLY A 424 11.34 30.75 -16.04
CA GLY A 424 11.43 29.29 -16.08
C GLY A 424 10.48 28.52 -15.15
N GLY A 425 9.81 29.19 -14.21
CA GLY A 425 8.88 28.53 -13.27
C GLY A 425 9.53 27.50 -12.33
N ASP A 426 10.86 27.47 -12.24
CA ASP A 426 11.62 26.59 -11.33
C ASP A 426 11.82 27.29 -9.99
N ARG A 427 11.59 26.56 -8.89
CA ARG A 427 11.61 27.10 -7.50
C ARG A 427 12.97 27.59 -7.04
#